data_AF-B3FL73-F1
#
_entry.id   AF-B3FL73-F1
#
_cell.length_a   1.000
_cell.length_b   1.000
_cell.length_c   1.000
_cell.angle_alpha   90.00
_cell.angle_beta   90.00
_cell.angle_gamma   90.00
#
_symmetry.space_group_name_H-M   'P 1'
#
loop_
_entity.id
_entity.type
_entity.pdbx_description
1 polymer ?
#
loop_
_entity_poly.entity_id
_entity_poly.type
_entity_poly.pdbx_seq_one_letter_code
_entity_poly.pdbx_strand_id
1 'polypeptide(L)'
;MKRNRLSFMNKVLLSSPAVKQPRLGCCSPLSQAHMRAARLDWGSLPHRVVLCVFQYLPLIDRARASSVCRRWNEVFHIPDLWRKFEFELNQSATSYFNSTHPDLIQQIIKKHAAHLQYVSFKVDSSTESAEAACGILSQLVNCSTQTLGLISTAKPSFMTMSKSHFVSALTVLFVNSKSLSSIKIEDTPVDDPSLSILVANNSDTLRRLKMSSCPHVSSDGILCVADHCQGLRELALNYYMLSDELLLALSNETHVNLEHLRIDVVSENPGQIEFHSIKRQSWDALIKHSPGVNVVMYFFLYEEEMETFFKEETPVTHLYFGRSVSKGILGRLSLNCPRLVELVVCANGIQVIDNELICIAEHCKNLTALGLSECEVSCTAFIEFVRLCGRKLTHLSIMEDVLIPDDVCSLDEIHTEVSKYLGRIWFPDVMPVW
;
A
#
# COMPACT_ATOMS: atom_id res chain seq x y z
N MET A 1 -14.40 -9.55 0.28
CA MET A 1 -14.81 -8.20 -0.17
C MET A 1 -13.75 -7.65 -1.10
N LYS A 2 -14.11 -7.19 -2.31
CA LYS A 2 -13.15 -6.65 -3.29
C LYS A 2 -12.52 -5.35 -2.75
N ARG A 3 -11.28 -5.41 -2.26
CA ARG A 3 -10.42 -4.22 -2.09
C ARG A 3 -9.97 -3.77 -3.48
N ASN A 4 -10.78 -2.95 -4.15
CA ASN A 4 -10.35 -2.27 -5.37
C ASN A 4 -9.29 -1.22 -4.98
N ARG A 5 -8.02 -1.53 -5.20
CA ARG A 5 -6.95 -0.53 -5.21
C ARG A 5 -7.11 0.30 -6.48
N LEU A 6 -7.59 1.54 -6.33
CA LEU A 6 -7.39 2.57 -7.34
C LEU A 6 -5.88 2.90 -7.36
N SER A 7 -5.16 2.39 -8.37
CA SER A 7 -3.79 2.81 -8.66
C SER A 7 -3.81 3.78 -9.85
N PHE A 8 -3.56 5.06 -9.60
CA PHE A 8 -3.36 6.07 -10.64
C PHE A 8 -1.92 6.01 -11.16
N MET A 9 -1.73 5.63 -12.42
CA MET A 9 -0.46 5.68 -13.15
C MET A 9 -0.31 7.03 -13.88
N ASN A 10 0.66 7.84 -13.47
CA ASN A 10 1.16 8.96 -14.29
C ASN A 10 2.17 8.42 -15.32
N LYS A 11 1.84 8.52 -16.61
CA LYS A 11 2.79 8.35 -17.72
C LYS A 11 3.29 9.72 -18.18
N VAL A 12 4.57 10.01 -17.95
CA VAL A 12 5.29 11.10 -18.62
C VAL A 12 6.07 10.50 -19.80
N LEU A 13 5.67 10.87 -21.01
CA LEU A 13 6.39 10.62 -22.26
C LEU A 13 7.48 11.69 -22.41
N LEU A 14 8.74 11.27 -22.51
CA LEU A 14 9.86 12.11 -22.96
C LEU A 14 10.34 11.59 -24.32
N SER A 15 10.06 12.35 -25.36
CA SER A 15 10.64 12.21 -26.71
C SER A 15 12.01 12.88 -26.74
N SER A 16 13.00 12.19 -27.33
CA SER A 16 14.37 12.70 -27.51
C SER A 16 14.56 13.19 -28.95
N PRO A 17 15.19 14.36 -29.20
CA PRO A 17 15.38 14.87 -30.55
C PRO A 17 16.68 14.35 -31.18
N ALA A 18 16.57 13.98 -32.46
CA ALA A 18 17.68 13.53 -33.30
C ALA A 18 18.65 14.69 -33.63
N VAL A 19 19.94 14.50 -33.39
CA VAL A 19 21.01 15.43 -33.81
C VAL A 19 21.71 14.90 -35.06
N LYS A 20 21.75 15.75 -36.09
CA LYS A 20 22.34 15.54 -37.41
C LYS A 20 23.88 15.61 -37.34
N GLN A 21 24.57 14.67 -38.00
CA GLN A 21 26.03 14.72 -38.23
C GLN A 21 26.39 15.63 -39.43
N PRO A 22 27.49 16.40 -39.39
CA PRO A 22 28.03 17.09 -40.55
C PRO A 22 29.10 16.27 -41.28
N ARG A 23 29.13 16.42 -42.61
CA ARG A 23 30.06 15.82 -43.56
C ARG A 23 31.35 16.65 -43.68
N LEU A 24 32.51 15.99 -43.64
CA LEU A 24 33.83 16.43 -44.13
C LEU A 24 34.48 15.15 -44.69
N GLY A 25 35.06 15.02 -45.89
CA GLY A 25 35.83 15.94 -46.72
C GLY A 25 37.10 15.18 -47.11
N CYS A 26 37.19 14.71 -48.37
CA CYS A 26 38.25 13.86 -48.92
C CYS A 26 39.66 14.49 -48.87
N CYS A 27 40.68 13.69 -48.52
CA CYS A 27 42.04 13.75 -49.09
C CYS A 27 42.73 12.38 -48.99
N SER A 28 43.66 12.15 -49.92
CA SER A 28 44.10 10.92 -50.61
C SER A 28 45.07 9.97 -49.86
N PRO A 29 45.33 8.76 -50.40
CA PRO A 29 45.81 7.60 -49.64
C PRO A 29 47.29 7.29 -49.85
N LEU A 30 48.09 7.20 -48.78
CA LEU A 30 49.45 6.68 -48.85
C LEU A 30 49.85 5.93 -47.57
N SER A 31 50.24 4.68 -47.77
CA SER A 31 51.13 3.84 -46.93
C SER A 31 50.60 3.24 -45.61
N GLN A 32 50.30 1.94 -45.67
CA GLN A 32 50.78 0.91 -44.74
C GLN A 32 50.60 1.11 -43.22
N ALA A 33 49.48 1.69 -42.78
CA ALA A 33 48.95 1.44 -41.43
C ALA A 33 47.96 0.27 -41.45
N HIS A 34 48.48 -0.96 -41.52
CA HIS A 34 47.67 -2.18 -41.36
C HIS A 34 47.06 -2.24 -39.94
N MET A 35 45.74 -2.00 -39.88
CA MET A 35 44.77 -2.80 -39.11
C MET A 35 44.85 -2.83 -37.57
N ARG A 36 44.53 -1.72 -36.88
CA ARG A 36 43.96 -1.77 -35.51
C ARG A 36 42.91 -0.67 -35.25
N ALA A 37 41.86 -0.60 -36.07
CA ALA A 37 40.57 -0.25 -35.49
C ALA A 37 40.12 -1.51 -34.74
N ALA A 38 40.48 -1.62 -33.45
CA ALA A 38 39.91 -2.64 -32.59
C ALA A 38 38.39 -2.49 -32.70
N ARG A 39 37.72 -3.41 -33.39
CA ARG A 39 36.26 -3.43 -33.46
C ARG A 39 35.78 -3.38 -32.02
N LEU A 40 35.12 -2.28 -31.65
CA LEU A 40 34.54 -2.10 -30.32
C LEU A 40 33.50 -3.22 -30.14
N ASP A 41 33.88 -4.27 -29.42
CA ASP A 41 33.01 -5.40 -29.16
C ASP A 41 32.19 -5.13 -27.89
N TRP A 42 30.86 -5.06 -28.04
CA TRP A 42 29.92 -4.93 -26.92
C TRP A 42 30.05 -6.07 -25.90
N GLY A 43 30.56 -7.23 -26.31
CA GLY A 43 30.86 -8.35 -25.42
C GLY A 43 32.04 -8.10 -24.47
N SER A 44 32.90 -7.12 -24.78
CA SER A 44 34.09 -6.78 -23.99
C SER A 44 33.84 -5.71 -22.93
N LEU A 45 32.63 -5.15 -22.84
CA LEU A 45 32.27 -4.12 -21.87
C LEU A 45 32.61 -4.55 -20.42
N PRO A 46 33.13 -3.63 -19.58
CA PRO A 46 33.38 -3.92 -18.17
C PRO A 46 32.12 -4.38 -17.44
N HIS A 47 32.24 -5.32 -16.48
CA HIS A 47 31.11 -5.86 -15.71
C HIS A 47 30.23 -4.77 -15.10
N ARG A 48 30.83 -3.69 -14.59
CA ARG A 48 30.11 -2.54 -14.02
C ARG A 48 29.19 -1.85 -15.04
N VAL A 49 29.59 -1.74 -16.30
CA VAL A 49 28.79 -1.10 -17.35
C VAL A 49 27.60 -1.99 -17.71
N VAL A 50 27.83 -3.28 -17.92
CA VAL A 50 26.75 -4.24 -18.20
C VAL A 50 25.78 -4.33 -17.02
N LEU A 51 26.28 -4.28 -15.78
CA LEU A 51 25.46 -4.25 -14.58
C LEU A 51 24.54 -3.02 -14.57
N CYS A 52 25.08 -1.83 -14.86
CA CYS A 52 24.28 -0.60 -14.99
C CYS A 52 23.22 -0.75 -16.08
N VAL A 53 23.54 -1.36 -17.23
CA VAL A 53 22.54 -1.65 -18.27
C VAL A 53 21.45 -2.59 -17.74
N PHE A 54 21.83 -3.69 -17.09
CA PHE A 54 20.89 -4.68 -16.57
C PHE A 54 19.96 -4.09 -15.50
N GLN A 55 20.42 -3.13 -14.70
CA GLN A 55 19.59 -2.43 -13.72
C GLN A 55 18.38 -1.70 -14.34
N TYR A 56 18.45 -1.31 -15.62
CA TYR A 56 17.34 -0.70 -16.36
C TYR A 56 16.44 -1.72 -17.09
N LEU A 57 16.82 -2.99 -17.15
CA LEU A 57 16.06 -4.03 -17.84
C LEU A 57 15.12 -4.78 -16.88
N PRO A 58 13.90 -5.18 -17.30
CA PRO A 58 13.10 -6.14 -16.56
C PRO A 58 13.74 -7.54 -16.60
N LEU A 59 13.32 -8.44 -15.69
CA LEU A 59 13.92 -9.76 -15.53
C LEU A 59 13.99 -10.58 -16.83
N ILE A 60 12.92 -10.56 -17.63
CA ILE A 60 12.86 -11.28 -18.90
C ILE A 60 13.91 -10.78 -19.90
N ASP A 61 14.13 -9.47 -19.95
CA ASP A 61 15.11 -8.87 -20.84
C ASP A 61 16.53 -9.04 -20.31
N ARG A 62 16.73 -9.06 -18.98
CA ARG A 62 18.02 -9.47 -18.37
C ARG A 62 18.37 -10.90 -18.74
N ALA A 63 17.39 -11.82 -18.68
CA ALA A 63 17.60 -13.22 -19.04
C ALA A 63 17.99 -13.36 -20.53
N ARG A 64 17.27 -12.66 -21.43
CA ARG A 64 17.61 -12.61 -22.86
C ARG A 64 18.97 -11.96 -23.11
N ALA A 65 19.29 -10.87 -22.41
CA ALA A 65 20.59 -10.21 -22.51
C ALA A 65 21.72 -11.14 -22.02
N SER A 66 21.48 -11.93 -20.98
CA SER A 66 22.45 -12.88 -20.43
C SER A 66 22.84 -14.00 -21.41
N SER A 67 22.04 -14.26 -22.45
CA SER A 67 22.36 -15.26 -23.47
C SER A 67 23.20 -14.72 -24.63
N VAL A 68 23.51 -13.41 -24.66
CA VAL A 68 24.28 -12.78 -25.75
C VAL A 68 25.73 -13.26 -25.75
N CYS A 69 26.40 -13.27 -24.60
CA CYS A 69 27.78 -13.75 -24.45
C CYS A 69 28.10 -14.14 -23.00
N ARG A 70 29.21 -14.85 -22.79
CA ARG A 70 29.64 -15.33 -21.46
C ARG A 70 29.76 -14.20 -20.43
N ARG A 71 30.30 -13.05 -20.84
CA ARG A 71 30.49 -11.91 -19.93
C ARG A 71 29.16 -11.33 -19.44
N TRP A 72 28.17 -11.22 -20.32
CA TRP A 72 26.84 -10.76 -19.95
C TRP A 72 26.11 -11.80 -19.09
N ASN A 73 26.37 -13.10 -19.32
CA ASN A 73 25.90 -14.17 -18.45
C ASN A 73 26.48 -14.11 -17.03
N GLU A 74 27.77 -13.84 -16.88
CA GLU A 74 28.40 -13.65 -15.57
C GLU A 74 27.76 -12.48 -14.81
N VAL A 75 27.53 -11.36 -15.50
CA VAL A 75 26.90 -10.17 -14.92
C VAL A 75 25.48 -10.44 -14.44
N PHE A 76 24.72 -11.26 -15.17
CA PHE A 76 23.37 -11.66 -14.79
C PHE A 76 23.31 -12.26 -13.38
N HIS A 77 24.37 -12.94 -12.92
CA HIS A 77 24.40 -13.59 -11.62
C HIS A 77 25.03 -12.73 -10.49
N ILE A 78 25.35 -11.46 -10.75
CA ILE A 78 25.88 -10.55 -9.73
C ILE A 78 24.80 -10.26 -8.66
N PRO A 79 25.15 -10.31 -7.35
CA PRO A 79 24.20 -10.13 -6.24
C PRO A 79 23.29 -8.90 -6.35
N ASP A 80 23.82 -7.76 -6.84
CA ASP A 80 23.09 -6.50 -6.97
C ASP A 80 21.83 -6.59 -7.85
N LEU A 81 21.77 -7.52 -8.80
CA LEU A 81 20.59 -7.73 -9.64
C LEU A 81 19.50 -8.56 -8.97
N TRP A 82 19.82 -9.24 -7.87
CA TRP A 82 18.96 -10.21 -7.19
C TRP A 82 18.57 -9.80 -5.77
N ARG A 83 18.82 -8.53 -5.37
CA ARG A 83 18.41 -8.06 -4.04
C ARG A 83 16.89 -8.02 -3.85
N LYS A 84 16.13 -7.88 -4.94
CA LYS A 84 14.66 -7.80 -4.92
C LYS A 84 14.06 -8.84 -5.86
N PHE A 85 13.11 -9.62 -5.37
CA PHE A 85 12.36 -10.56 -6.18
C PHE A 85 10.90 -10.68 -5.71
N GLU A 86 9.98 -10.76 -6.66
CA GLU A 86 8.55 -11.00 -6.41
C GLU A 86 8.16 -12.32 -7.08
N PHE A 87 7.75 -13.29 -6.27
CA PHE A 87 7.22 -14.57 -6.73
C PHE A 87 5.74 -14.40 -7.05
N GLU A 88 5.37 -14.55 -8.31
CA GLU A 88 3.97 -14.72 -8.72
C GLU A 88 3.64 -16.21 -8.71
N LEU A 89 2.66 -16.62 -7.91
CA LEU A 89 2.23 -18.00 -7.72
C LEU A 89 0.74 -18.08 -8.05
N ASN A 90 0.48 -18.57 -9.26
CA ASN A 90 -0.84 -18.56 -9.88
C ASN A 90 -1.13 -19.93 -10.49
N GLN A 91 -2.38 -20.38 -10.40
CA GLN A 91 -2.91 -21.50 -11.16
C GLN A 91 -3.76 -20.98 -12.32
N SER A 92 -3.70 -21.66 -13.47
CA SER A 92 -4.51 -21.31 -14.65
C SER A 92 -6.01 -21.36 -14.39
N ALA A 93 -6.44 -22.14 -13.39
CA ALA A 93 -7.84 -22.25 -12.97
C ALA A 93 -8.36 -21.02 -12.22
N THR A 94 -7.48 -20.23 -11.60
CA THR A 94 -7.83 -19.16 -10.66
C THR A 94 -7.26 -17.79 -11.02
N SER A 95 -6.37 -17.72 -12.01
CA SER A 95 -5.70 -16.48 -12.41
C SER A 95 -5.47 -16.42 -13.91
N TYR A 96 -5.61 -15.21 -14.47
CA TYR A 96 -5.23 -14.90 -15.85
C TYR A 96 -3.73 -14.54 -15.99
N PHE A 97 -3.02 -14.41 -14.86
CA PHE A 97 -1.60 -14.07 -14.84
C PHE A 97 -0.73 -15.33 -14.86
N ASN A 98 0.45 -15.21 -15.46
CA ASN A 98 1.41 -16.29 -15.49
C ASN A 98 2.04 -16.49 -14.10
N SER A 99 2.37 -17.74 -13.78
CA SER A 99 3.15 -18.07 -12.59
C SER A 99 4.64 -17.92 -12.86
N THR A 100 5.43 -17.72 -11.82
CA THR A 100 6.89 -17.75 -11.88
C THR A 100 7.33 -19.16 -12.29
N HIS A 101 8.13 -19.27 -13.33
CA HIS A 101 8.53 -20.59 -13.85
C HIS A 101 9.26 -21.41 -12.76
N PRO A 102 8.94 -22.71 -12.56
CA PRO A 102 9.55 -23.54 -11.51
C PRO A 102 11.08 -23.56 -11.55
N ASP A 103 11.68 -23.63 -12.74
CA ASP A 103 13.15 -23.61 -12.89
C ASP A 103 13.78 -22.30 -12.41
N LEU A 104 13.09 -21.17 -12.59
CA LEU A 104 13.55 -19.88 -12.12
C LEU A 104 13.50 -19.82 -10.59
N ILE A 105 12.43 -20.35 -9.98
CA ILE A 105 12.31 -20.48 -8.52
C ILE A 105 13.50 -21.29 -7.97
N GLN A 106 13.76 -22.45 -8.56
CA GLN A 106 14.88 -23.31 -8.17
C GLN A 106 16.24 -22.62 -8.36
N GLN A 107 16.41 -21.87 -9.46
CA GLN A 107 17.63 -21.10 -9.68
C GLN A 107 17.83 -20.02 -8.61
N ILE A 108 16.77 -19.31 -8.23
CA ILE A 108 16.83 -18.26 -7.20
C ILE A 108 17.22 -18.87 -5.86
N ILE A 109 16.53 -19.93 -5.45
CA ILE A 109 16.82 -20.63 -4.18
C ILE A 109 18.28 -21.10 -4.17
N LYS A 110 18.76 -21.72 -5.25
CA LYS A 110 20.10 -22.31 -5.31
C LYS A 110 21.23 -21.29 -5.45
N LYS A 111 21.06 -20.22 -6.23
CA LYS A 111 22.14 -19.30 -6.61
C LYS A 111 22.06 -17.93 -5.96
N HIS A 112 20.87 -17.51 -5.51
CA HIS A 112 20.59 -16.12 -5.19
C HIS A 112 19.90 -15.91 -3.83
N ALA A 113 19.53 -16.97 -3.10
CA ALA A 113 18.87 -16.85 -1.81
C ALA A 113 19.64 -15.97 -0.81
N ALA A 114 20.97 -16.07 -0.78
CA ALA A 114 21.82 -15.25 0.10
C ALA A 114 21.88 -13.76 -0.29
N HIS A 115 21.45 -13.40 -1.50
CA HIS A 115 21.46 -12.03 -2.00
C HIS A 115 20.10 -11.34 -1.84
N LEU A 116 19.03 -12.11 -1.64
CA LEU A 116 17.68 -11.58 -1.48
C LEU A 116 17.59 -10.71 -0.21
N GLN A 117 17.05 -9.51 -0.37
CA GLN A 117 16.77 -8.55 0.71
C GLN A 117 15.29 -8.14 0.72
N TYR A 118 14.64 -8.10 -0.45
CA TYR A 118 13.25 -7.71 -0.62
C TYR A 118 12.51 -8.83 -1.34
N VAL A 119 11.70 -9.58 -0.59
CA VAL A 119 10.98 -10.75 -1.10
C VAL A 119 9.48 -10.52 -0.95
N SER A 120 8.73 -10.67 -2.04
CA SER A 120 7.26 -10.73 -1.99
C SER A 120 6.72 -11.96 -2.71
N PHE A 121 5.56 -12.43 -2.25
CA PHE A 121 4.79 -13.53 -2.82
C PHE A 121 3.41 -12.99 -3.15
N LYS A 122 3.07 -12.96 -4.44
CA LYS A 122 1.71 -12.74 -4.93
C LYS A 122 1.08 -14.10 -5.16
N VAL A 123 0.06 -14.41 -4.38
CA VAL A 123 -0.60 -15.72 -4.37
C VAL A 123 -2.06 -15.53 -4.76
N ASP A 124 -2.52 -16.31 -5.74
CA ASP A 124 -3.93 -16.31 -6.13
C ASP A 124 -4.84 -17.01 -5.11
N SER A 125 -6.09 -17.26 -5.50
CA SER A 125 -7.10 -17.85 -4.62
C SER A 125 -6.94 -19.37 -4.39
N SER A 126 -5.94 -20.02 -4.97
CA SER A 126 -5.76 -21.48 -4.84
C SER A 126 -4.92 -21.86 -3.62
N THR A 127 -5.31 -22.93 -2.93
CA THR A 127 -4.56 -23.46 -1.78
C THR A 127 -3.18 -23.95 -2.22
N GLU A 128 -3.08 -24.53 -3.42
CA GLU A 128 -1.84 -25.03 -4.02
C GLU A 128 -0.80 -23.91 -4.21
N SER A 129 -1.23 -22.72 -4.61
CA SER A 129 -0.32 -21.56 -4.71
C SER A 129 0.17 -21.10 -3.34
N ALA A 130 -0.68 -21.13 -2.31
CA ALA A 130 -0.29 -20.79 -0.93
C ALA A 130 0.69 -21.82 -0.33
N GLU A 131 0.46 -23.11 -0.60
CA GLU A 131 1.38 -24.19 -0.24
C GLU A 131 2.72 -24.06 -0.97
N ALA A 132 2.71 -23.72 -2.26
CA ALA A 132 3.93 -23.45 -3.02
C ALA A 132 4.73 -22.28 -2.41
N ALA A 133 4.04 -21.21 -1.97
CA ALA A 133 4.69 -20.09 -1.29
C ALA A 133 5.38 -20.55 0.01
N CYS A 134 4.69 -21.34 0.82
CA CYS A 134 5.25 -21.89 2.07
C CYS A 134 6.42 -22.85 1.80
N GLY A 135 6.34 -23.65 0.73
CA GLY A 135 7.43 -24.52 0.29
C GLY A 135 8.69 -23.73 -0.12
N ILE A 136 8.52 -22.56 -0.74
CA ILE A 136 9.64 -21.65 -1.06
C ILE A 136 10.18 -20.99 0.20
N LEU A 137 9.31 -20.43 1.06
CA LEU A 137 9.70 -19.79 2.32
C LEU A 137 10.55 -20.71 3.20
N SER A 138 10.15 -21.99 3.29
CA SER A 138 10.87 -23.01 4.07
C SER A 138 12.28 -23.29 3.55
N GLN A 139 12.60 -22.93 2.31
CA GLN A 139 13.92 -23.10 1.69
C GLN A 139 14.81 -21.85 1.79
N LEU A 140 14.27 -20.70 2.22
CA LEU A 140 15.00 -19.43 2.33
C LEU A 140 15.86 -19.33 3.60
N VAL A 141 16.48 -20.43 4.04
CA VAL A 141 17.29 -20.53 5.27
C VAL A 141 18.53 -19.62 5.20
N ASN A 142 19.12 -19.46 4.02
CA ASN A 142 20.32 -18.63 3.83
C ASN A 142 20.01 -17.17 3.50
N CYS A 143 18.75 -16.74 3.63
CA CYS A 143 18.32 -15.41 3.25
C CYS A 143 18.48 -14.40 4.40
N SER A 144 18.98 -13.20 4.11
CA SER A 144 19.01 -12.07 5.06
C SER A 144 17.96 -11.03 4.65
N THR A 145 16.70 -11.46 4.64
CA THR A 145 15.58 -10.66 4.17
C THR A 145 15.41 -9.42 5.04
N GLN A 146 15.29 -8.24 4.43
CA GLN A 146 14.92 -6.99 5.08
C GLN A 146 13.42 -6.71 4.96
N THR A 147 12.78 -7.14 3.87
CA THR A 147 11.35 -6.94 3.61
C THR A 147 10.71 -8.24 3.14
N LEU A 148 9.65 -8.67 3.82
CA LEU A 148 8.77 -9.77 3.42
C LEU A 148 7.37 -9.24 3.11
N GLY A 149 6.78 -9.67 1.99
CA GLY A 149 5.36 -9.46 1.70
C GLY A 149 4.66 -10.72 1.21
N LEU A 150 3.67 -11.19 1.95
CA LEU A 150 2.72 -12.21 1.53
C LEU A 150 1.44 -11.49 1.10
N ILE A 151 1.07 -11.63 -0.16
CA ILE A 151 0.01 -10.85 -0.80
C ILE A 151 -0.97 -11.81 -1.47
N SER A 152 -2.15 -11.96 -0.88
CA SER A 152 -3.28 -12.59 -1.58
C SER A 152 -3.81 -11.65 -2.66
N THR A 153 -3.78 -12.07 -3.92
CA THR A 153 -4.22 -11.26 -5.07
C THR A 153 -5.73 -11.32 -5.29
N ALA A 154 -6.39 -12.33 -4.72
CA ALA A 154 -7.83 -12.54 -4.77
C ALA A 154 -8.37 -12.97 -3.40
N LYS A 155 -8.97 -14.17 -3.30
CA LYS A 155 -9.37 -14.75 -2.01
C LYS A 155 -8.12 -15.12 -1.20
N PRO A 156 -8.17 -15.03 0.14
CA PRO A 156 -7.00 -15.26 1.00
C PRO A 156 -6.68 -16.74 1.17
N SER A 157 -5.98 -17.32 0.19
CA SER A 157 -5.63 -18.75 0.14
C SER A 157 -4.69 -19.21 1.26
N PHE A 158 -3.94 -18.30 1.91
CA PHE A 158 -3.17 -18.66 3.11
C PHE A 158 -4.08 -19.09 4.27
N MET A 159 -5.32 -18.62 4.31
CA MET A 159 -6.31 -19.01 5.33
C MET A 159 -6.92 -20.39 5.06
N THR A 160 -6.80 -20.94 3.84
CA THR A 160 -7.37 -22.24 3.47
C THR A 160 -6.41 -23.40 3.68
N MET A 161 -5.11 -23.12 3.85
CA MET A 161 -4.08 -24.14 4.11
C MET A 161 -3.93 -24.44 5.61
N SER A 162 -3.14 -25.47 5.94
CA SER A 162 -2.84 -25.81 7.33
C SER A 162 -2.11 -24.67 8.05
N LYS A 163 -2.70 -24.18 9.16
CA LYS A 163 -2.09 -23.17 10.05
C LYS A 163 -0.68 -23.56 10.47
N SER A 164 -0.46 -24.81 10.88
CA SER A 164 0.86 -25.26 11.36
C SER A 164 1.91 -25.26 10.26
N HIS A 165 1.51 -25.59 9.03
CA HIS A 165 2.41 -25.55 7.88
C HIS A 165 2.81 -24.10 7.55
N PHE A 166 1.84 -23.18 7.54
CA PHE A 166 2.10 -21.76 7.35
C PHE A 166 3.05 -21.18 8.42
N VAL A 167 2.72 -21.40 9.70
CA VAL A 167 3.51 -20.90 10.83
C VAL A 167 4.94 -21.46 10.80
N SER A 168 5.11 -22.75 10.47
CA SER A 168 6.44 -23.37 10.34
C SER A 168 7.28 -22.70 9.24
N ALA A 169 6.69 -22.51 8.05
CA ALA A 169 7.37 -21.85 6.93
C ALA A 169 7.74 -20.40 7.24
N LEU A 170 6.85 -19.65 7.90
CA LEU A 170 7.10 -18.26 8.29
C LEU A 170 8.18 -18.16 9.38
N THR A 171 8.17 -19.09 10.33
CA THR A 171 9.17 -19.19 11.42
C THR A 171 10.59 -19.34 10.88
N VAL A 172 10.78 -20.14 9.82
CA VAL A 172 12.09 -20.28 9.15
C VAL A 172 12.62 -18.90 8.74
N LEU A 173 11.79 -18.04 8.18
CA LEU A 173 12.22 -16.71 7.76
C LEU A 173 12.53 -15.81 8.96
N PHE A 174 11.67 -15.76 9.98
CA PHE A 174 11.89 -14.95 11.19
C PHE A 174 13.19 -15.32 11.91
N VAL A 175 13.47 -16.62 12.03
CA VAL A 175 14.70 -17.09 12.71
C VAL A 175 15.96 -16.74 11.91
N ASN A 176 15.93 -16.86 10.57
CA ASN A 176 17.14 -16.69 9.76
C ASN A 176 17.40 -15.24 9.33
N SER A 177 16.35 -14.43 9.13
CA SER A 177 16.46 -13.05 8.64
C SER A 177 16.65 -12.05 9.78
N LYS A 178 17.88 -11.91 10.29
CA LYS A 178 18.20 -11.00 11.42
C LYS A 178 18.06 -9.50 11.13
N SER A 179 17.84 -9.11 9.87
CA SER A 179 17.71 -7.71 9.45
C SER A 179 16.27 -7.35 9.02
N LEU A 180 15.28 -8.16 9.43
CA LEU A 180 13.91 -7.99 8.97
C LEU A 180 13.31 -6.70 9.55
N SER A 181 12.94 -5.79 8.65
CA SER A 181 12.48 -4.44 8.98
C SER A 181 11.04 -4.17 8.55
N SER A 182 10.53 -4.90 7.56
CA SER A 182 9.21 -4.68 6.99
C SER A 182 8.53 -6.01 6.71
N ILE A 183 7.34 -6.21 7.27
CA ILE A 183 6.57 -7.43 7.13
C ILE A 183 5.15 -7.06 6.74
N LYS A 184 4.67 -7.65 5.64
CA LYS A 184 3.28 -7.60 5.23
C LYS A 184 2.74 -9.03 5.15
N ILE A 185 1.84 -9.37 6.06
CA ILE A 185 1.24 -10.70 6.22
C ILE A 185 -0.27 -10.58 6.45
N GLU A 186 -0.90 -9.60 5.80
CA GLU A 186 -2.37 -9.45 5.81
C GLU A 186 -3.04 -10.73 5.29
N ASP A 187 -4.18 -11.09 5.86
CA ASP A 187 -4.99 -12.26 5.49
C ASP A 187 -4.24 -13.60 5.64
N THR A 188 -3.52 -13.79 6.75
CA THR A 188 -2.74 -15.02 7.03
C THR A 188 -3.07 -15.63 8.40
N PRO A 189 -2.86 -16.96 8.59
CA PRO A 189 -3.15 -17.64 9.84
C PRO A 189 -2.00 -17.53 10.87
N VAL A 190 -1.25 -16.42 10.84
CA VAL A 190 -0.23 -16.07 11.86
C VAL A 190 -0.88 -16.01 13.25
N ASP A 191 -0.10 -16.31 14.29
CA ASP A 191 -0.57 -16.42 15.67
C ASP A 191 0.40 -15.80 16.69
N ASP A 192 -0.03 -15.66 17.94
CA ASP A 192 0.77 -15.04 19.01
C ASP A 192 2.14 -15.71 19.23
N PRO A 193 2.28 -17.05 19.22
CA PRO A 193 3.58 -17.70 19.30
C PRO A 193 4.52 -17.32 18.16
N SER A 194 4.02 -17.23 16.92
CA SER A 194 4.85 -16.82 15.78
C SER A 194 5.24 -15.34 15.83
N LEU A 195 4.38 -14.47 16.37
CA LEU A 195 4.75 -13.07 16.67
C LEU A 195 5.82 -12.99 17.77
N SER A 196 5.74 -13.83 18.80
CA SER A 196 6.76 -13.89 19.85
C SER A 196 8.13 -14.31 19.29
N ILE A 197 8.14 -15.24 18.32
CA ILE A 197 9.36 -15.62 17.59
C ILE A 197 9.89 -14.43 16.76
N LEU A 198 9.01 -13.70 16.08
CA LEU A 198 9.38 -12.48 15.35
C LEU A 198 10.06 -11.47 16.30
N VAL A 199 9.42 -11.15 17.42
CA VAL A 199 9.95 -10.24 18.44
C VAL A 199 11.33 -10.69 18.92
N ALA A 200 11.47 -11.97 19.28
CA ALA A 200 12.73 -12.52 19.78
C ALA A 200 13.89 -12.45 18.79
N ASN A 201 13.61 -12.36 17.48
CA ASN A 201 14.63 -12.33 16.44
C ASN A 201 14.82 -10.96 15.78
N ASN A 202 13.85 -10.05 15.90
CA ASN A 202 13.79 -8.83 15.11
C ASN A 202 13.29 -7.59 15.89
N SER A 203 13.25 -7.61 17.23
CA SER A 203 12.87 -6.45 18.06
C SER A 203 13.62 -5.16 17.66
N ASP A 204 14.91 -5.28 17.39
CA ASP A 204 15.79 -4.14 17.12
C ASP A 204 15.68 -3.65 15.67
N THR A 205 15.12 -4.46 14.76
CA THR A 205 15.11 -4.21 13.31
C THR A 205 13.73 -3.93 12.75
N LEU A 206 12.66 -4.43 13.37
CA LEU A 206 11.29 -4.25 12.89
C LEU A 206 10.91 -2.76 12.89
N ARG A 207 10.43 -2.27 11.74
CA ARG A 207 9.97 -0.89 11.52
C ARG A 207 8.55 -0.83 10.97
N ARG A 208 8.10 -1.85 10.22
CA ARG A 208 6.80 -1.85 9.56
C ARG A 208 6.14 -3.22 9.68
N LEU A 209 4.94 -3.28 10.22
CA LEU A 209 4.15 -4.50 10.36
C LEU A 209 2.73 -4.27 9.84
N LYS A 210 2.31 -5.03 8.82
CA LYS A 210 0.96 -5.00 8.27
C LYS A 210 0.35 -6.39 8.35
N MET A 211 -0.70 -6.53 9.16
CA MET A 211 -1.26 -7.83 9.56
C MET A 211 -2.77 -7.76 9.84
N SER A 212 -3.50 -6.96 9.07
CA SER A 212 -4.95 -7.01 9.04
C SER A 212 -5.44 -8.39 8.59
N SER A 213 -6.60 -8.79 9.09
CA SER A 213 -7.28 -10.06 8.87
C SER A 213 -6.50 -11.30 9.34
N CYS A 214 -5.88 -11.22 10.53
CA CYS A 214 -5.14 -12.33 11.14
C CYS A 214 -5.87 -12.87 12.38
N PRO A 215 -6.83 -13.80 12.23
CA PRO A 215 -7.80 -14.15 13.28
C PRO A 215 -7.22 -14.97 14.45
N HIS A 216 -5.96 -15.41 14.37
CA HIS A 216 -5.30 -16.16 15.44
C HIS A 216 -4.33 -15.29 16.25
N VAL A 217 -4.34 -13.98 16.02
CA VAL A 217 -3.62 -13.02 16.85
C VAL A 217 -4.57 -12.34 17.82
N SER A 218 -4.21 -12.36 19.09
CA SER A 218 -4.95 -11.67 20.15
C SER A 218 -4.42 -10.25 20.39
N SER A 219 -5.14 -9.46 21.18
CA SER A 219 -4.66 -8.15 21.65
C SER A 219 -3.34 -8.27 22.43
N ASP A 220 -3.14 -9.36 23.19
CA ASP A 220 -1.89 -9.61 23.92
C ASP A 220 -0.72 -9.92 22.97
N GLY A 221 -1.00 -10.64 21.88
CA GLY A 221 -0.01 -10.95 20.85
C GLY A 221 0.55 -9.70 20.18
N ILE A 222 -0.31 -8.74 19.83
CA ILE A 222 0.15 -7.48 19.25
C ILE A 222 0.75 -6.53 20.29
N LEU A 223 0.26 -6.54 21.54
CA LEU A 223 0.84 -5.78 22.63
C LEU A 223 2.29 -6.21 22.89
N CYS A 224 2.57 -7.51 22.88
CA CYS A 224 3.93 -8.05 22.96
C CYS A 224 4.85 -7.47 21.86
N VAL A 225 4.35 -7.27 20.64
CA VAL A 225 5.13 -6.62 19.58
C VAL A 225 5.41 -5.16 19.91
N ALA A 226 4.41 -4.40 20.37
CA ALA A 226 4.58 -2.98 20.70
C ALA A 226 5.53 -2.77 21.90
N ASP A 227 5.48 -3.64 22.90
CA ASP A 227 6.33 -3.55 24.10
C ASP A 227 7.82 -3.78 23.80
N HIS A 228 8.15 -4.57 22.78
CA HIS A 228 9.53 -4.98 22.51
C HIS A 228 10.12 -4.36 21.24
N CYS A 229 9.31 -4.12 20.21
CA CYS A 229 9.76 -3.57 18.92
C CYS A 229 9.76 -2.05 18.93
N GLN A 230 10.60 -1.44 19.78
CA GLN A 230 10.67 0.01 20.00
C GLN A 230 10.99 0.84 18.74
N GLY A 231 11.45 0.20 17.66
CA GLY A 231 11.67 0.82 16.36
C GLY A 231 10.45 0.88 15.43
N LEU A 232 9.28 0.42 15.85
CA LEU A 232 8.10 0.32 14.99
C LEU A 232 7.59 1.72 14.55
N ARG A 233 7.49 1.94 13.24
CA ARG A 233 7.06 3.20 12.61
C ARG A 233 5.72 3.07 11.88
N GLU A 234 5.42 1.89 11.36
CA GLU A 234 4.14 1.61 10.71
C GLU A 234 3.49 0.35 11.28
N LEU A 235 2.20 0.45 11.65
CA LEU A 235 1.39 -0.67 12.08
C LEU A 235 0.04 -0.67 11.34
N ALA A 236 -0.37 -1.83 10.81
CA ALA A 236 -1.72 -2.05 10.27
C ALA A 236 -2.36 -3.31 10.85
N LEU A 237 -3.55 -3.16 11.43
CA LEU A 237 -4.30 -4.21 12.14
C LEU A 237 -5.82 -4.00 12.04
N ASN A 238 -6.60 -4.97 12.53
CA ASN A 238 -8.05 -4.79 12.70
C ASN A 238 -8.39 -4.09 14.01
N TYR A 239 -9.52 -3.38 14.03
CA TYR A 239 -10.01 -2.68 15.23
C TYR A 239 -10.15 -3.59 16.46
N TYR A 240 -10.55 -4.85 16.31
CA TYR A 240 -10.69 -5.77 17.47
C TYR A 240 -9.38 -6.04 18.22
N MET A 241 -8.21 -5.79 17.60
CA MET A 241 -6.90 -5.88 18.25
C MET A 241 -6.43 -4.56 18.88
N LEU A 242 -7.08 -3.45 18.54
CA LEU A 242 -6.72 -2.13 19.07
C LEU A 242 -7.21 -2.01 20.52
N SER A 243 -6.35 -1.63 21.45
CA SER A 243 -6.72 -1.39 22.85
C SER A 243 -6.06 -0.13 23.40
N ASP A 244 -6.52 0.33 24.57
CA ASP A 244 -5.87 1.42 25.31
C ASP A 244 -4.41 1.05 25.62
N GLU A 245 -4.16 -0.18 26.06
CA GLU A 245 -2.83 -0.69 26.41
C GLU A 245 -1.90 -0.67 25.20
N LEU A 246 -2.39 -1.06 24.01
CA LEU A 246 -1.60 -1.02 22.78
C LEU A 246 -1.21 0.41 22.42
N LEU A 247 -2.15 1.36 22.49
CA LEU A 247 -1.84 2.76 22.20
C LEU A 247 -0.85 3.35 23.21
N LEU A 248 -0.98 3.00 24.50
CA LEU A 248 -0.05 3.43 25.54
C LEU A 248 1.35 2.83 25.33
N ALA A 249 1.45 1.55 24.93
CA ALA A 249 2.73 0.91 24.60
C ALA A 249 3.44 1.61 23.42
N LEU A 250 2.71 1.94 22.36
CA LEU A 250 3.20 2.70 21.20
C LEU A 250 3.53 4.18 21.52
N SER A 251 3.10 4.66 22.69
CA SER A 251 3.31 6.03 23.18
C SER A 251 4.39 6.11 24.27
N ASN A 252 5.06 5.01 24.58
CA ASN A 252 6.14 4.96 25.56
C ASN A 252 7.33 5.80 25.08
N GLU A 253 8.02 6.49 26.00
CA GLU A 253 9.19 7.34 25.71
C GLU A 253 10.34 6.61 25.01
N THR A 254 10.45 5.29 25.17
CA THR A 254 11.48 4.49 24.49
C THR A 254 11.14 4.18 23.04
N HIS A 255 9.88 4.34 22.66
CA HIS A 255 9.38 3.99 21.35
C HIS A 255 9.73 5.10 20.35
N VAL A 256 10.01 4.75 19.09
CA VAL A 256 10.18 5.77 18.05
C VAL A 256 8.83 6.40 17.72
N ASN A 257 8.86 7.63 17.17
CA ASN A 257 7.64 8.26 16.66
C ASN A 257 7.00 7.39 15.58
N LEU A 258 5.72 7.06 15.79
CA LEU A 258 4.92 6.34 14.84
C LEU A 258 4.60 7.26 13.65
N GLU A 259 4.77 6.74 12.44
CA GLU A 259 4.52 7.48 11.20
C GLU A 259 3.15 7.12 10.62
N HIS A 260 2.75 5.84 10.70
CA HIS A 260 1.47 5.36 10.16
C HIS A 260 0.82 4.31 11.06
N LEU A 261 -0.40 4.58 11.51
CA LEU A 261 -1.28 3.61 12.16
C LEU A 261 -2.51 3.41 11.27
N ARG A 262 -2.67 2.21 10.72
CA ARG A 262 -3.85 1.83 9.94
C ARG A 262 -4.73 0.87 10.72
N ILE A 263 -6.01 1.17 10.78
CA ILE A 263 -7.01 0.38 11.49
C ILE A 263 -8.13 0.00 10.53
N ASP A 264 -8.31 -1.30 10.31
CA ASP A 264 -9.41 -1.84 9.52
C ASP A 264 -10.58 -2.21 10.47
N VAL A 265 -11.68 -1.48 10.37
CA VAL A 265 -12.92 -1.69 11.13
C VAL A 265 -13.89 -2.48 10.24
N VAL A 266 -14.00 -3.79 10.49
CA VAL A 266 -14.75 -4.72 9.65
C VAL A 266 -15.70 -5.54 10.54
N SER A 267 -16.93 -5.71 10.09
CA SER A 267 -17.90 -6.64 10.70
C SER A 267 -18.20 -7.76 9.71
N GLU A 268 -17.90 -9.00 10.13
CA GLU A 268 -18.26 -10.21 9.39
C GLU A 268 -19.71 -10.62 9.65
N ASN A 269 -20.22 -10.33 10.86
CA ASN A 269 -21.55 -10.72 11.33
C ASN A 269 -22.30 -9.48 11.83
N PRO A 270 -23.04 -8.80 10.94
CA PRO A 270 -23.71 -7.54 11.24
C PRO A 270 -24.65 -7.64 12.44
N GLY A 271 -24.57 -6.64 13.34
CA GLY A 271 -25.48 -6.52 14.48
C GLY A 271 -25.24 -7.53 15.61
N GLN A 272 -24.20 -8.37 15.51
CA GLN A 272 -23.83 -9.33 16.57
C GLN A 272 -22.68 -8.86 17.46
N ILE A 273 -21.96 -7.82 17.04
CA ILE A 273 -20.73 -7.37 17.69
C ILE A 273 -20.91 -5.92 18.14
N GLU A 274 -20.88 -5.69 19.46
CA GLU A 274 -20.67 -4.36 20.00
C GLU A 274 -19.19 -4.02 19.95
N PHE A 275 -18.83 -2.98 19.19
CA PHE A 275 -17.46 -2.48 19.13
C PHE A 275 -17.11 -1.78 20.44
N HIS A 276 -15.99 -2.16 21.06
CA HIS A 276 -15.47 -1.45 22.23
C HIS A 276 -15.01 -0.03 21.84
N SER A 277 -14.93 0.87 22.82
CA SER A 277 -14.38 2.22 22.63
C SER A 277 -12.93 2.30 23.11
N ILE A 278 -12.15 3.15 22.45
CA ILE A 278 -10.82 3.56 22.89
C ILE A 278 -10.95 4.88 23.63
N LYS A 279 -10.29 5.03 24.78
CA LYS A 279 -10.37 6.24 25.58
C LYS A 279 -9.63 7.39 24.90
N ARG A 280 -10.17 8.61 25.01
CA ARG A 280 -9.49 9.83 24.57
C ARG A 280 -8.07 9.96 25.11
N GLN A 281 -7.82 9.61 26.38
CA GLN A 281 -6.47 9.72 26.96
C GLN A 281 -5.43 8.87 26.21
N SER A 282 -5.83 7.71 25.68
CA SER A 282 -4.96 6.82 24.92
C SER A 282 -4.62 7.41 23.55
N TRP A 283 -5.60 8.05 22.90
CA TRP A 283 -5.36 8.82 21.68
C TRP A 283 -4.49 10.05 21.92
N ASP A 284 -4.75 10.80 22.99
CA ASP A 284 -3.97 11.98 23.36
C ASP A 284 -2.50 11.60 23.65
N ALA A 285 -2.26 10.47 24.31
CA ALA A 285 -0.92 9.94 24.54
C ALA A 285 -0.19 9.66 23.22
N LEU A 286 -0.86 9.01 22.26
CA LEU A 286 -0.29 8.74 20.93
C LEU A 286 0.07 10.02 20.20
N ILE A 287 -0.80 11.02 20.19
CA ILE A 287 -0.54 12.28 19.49
C ILE A 287 0.51 13.14 20.18
N LYS A 288 0.56 13.11 21.51
CA LYS A 288 1.63 13.76 22.27
C LYS A 288 2.99 13.15 21.94
N HIS A 289 3.06 11.82 21.85
CA HIS A 289 4.30 11.10 21.53
C HIS A 289 4.67 11.26 20.04
N SER A 290 3.71 11.09 19.13
CA SER A 290 3.89 11.01 17.68
C SER A 290 3.02 12.04 16.94
N PRO A 291 3.32 13.35 17.03
CA PRO A 291 2.44 14.41 16.51
C PRO A 291 2.24 14.39 14.99
N GLY A 292 3.19 13.78 14.25
CA GLY A 292 3.14 13.59 12.80
C GLY A 292 2.45 12.30 12.34
N VAL A 293 1.93 11.47 13.26
CA VAL A 293 1.35 10.17 12.90
C VAL A 293 0.13 10.33 12.01
N ASN A 294 0.09 9.55 10.94
CA ASN A 294 -1.09 9.35 10.12
C ASN A 294 -1.94 8.22 10.71
N VAL A 295 -3.14 8.55 11.16
CA VAL A 295 -4.13 7.57 11.64
C VAL A 295 -5.14 7.34 10.51
N VAL A 296 -5.03 6.18 9.87
CA VAL A 296 -5.84 5.78 8.71
C VAL A 296 -6.89 4.78 9.19
N MET A 297 -8.17 5.08 8.99
CA MET A 297 -9.25 4.18 9.40
C MET A 297 -10.15 3.82 8.21
N TYR A 298 -10.33 2.52 7.99
CA TYR A 298 -11.23 2.01 6.96
C TYR A 298 -12.43 1.32 7.62
N PHE A 299 -13.63 1.79 7.31
CA PHE A 299 -14.89 1.27 7.84
C PHE A 299 -15.62 0.44 6.79
N PHE A 300 -15.92 -0.80 7.15
CA PHE A 300 -16.76 -1.72 6.38
C PHE A 300 -17.88 -2.27 7.26
N LEU A 301 -18.55 -1.37 7.98
CA LEU A 301 -19.64 -1.66 8.91
C LEU A 301 -21.01 -1.34 8.30
N TYR A 302 -22.07 -1.84 8.93
CA TYR A 302 -23.42 -1.32 8.75
C TYR A 302 -23.64 -0.11 9.66
N GLU A 303 -24.55 0.80 9.30
CA GLU A 303 -24.73 2.08 10.00
C GLU A 303 -25.04 1.92 11.49
N GLU A 304 -25.84 0.92 11.85
CA GLU A 304 -26.22 0.58 13.22
C GLU A 304 -25.03 0.18 14.12
N GLU A 305 -23.93 -0.31 13.52
CA GLU A 305 -22.72 -0.70 14.24
C GLU A 305 -21.76 0.50 14.46
N MET A 306 -21.98 1.62 13.77
CA MET A 306 -21.08 2.79 13.80
C MET A 306 -21.35 3.72 14.98
N GLU A 307 -22.40 3.48 15.77
CA GLU A 307 -22.88 4.42 16.77
C GLU A 307 -21.83 4.72 17.84
N THR A 308 -20.92 3.80 18.19
CA THR A 308 -19.87 4.00 19.21
C THR A 308 -18.71 4.89 18.75
N PHE A 309 -18.58 5.14 17.45
CA PHE A 309 -17.42 5.85 16.89
C PHE A 309 -17.62 7.38 16.87
N PHE A 310 -16.49 8.09 16.93
CA PHE A 310 -16.40 9.56 16.81
C PHE A 310 -17.28 10.33 17.81
N LYS A 311 -17.57 9.77 18.99
CA LYS A 311 -18.28 10.51 20.06
C LYS A 311 -17.39 11.55 20.75
N GLU A 312 -16.09 11.30 20.75
CA GLU A 312 -15.06 12.18 21.30
C GLU A 312 -14.01 12.48 20.22
N GLU A 313 -13.17 13.49 20.47
CA GLU A 313 -12.09 13.89 19.59
C GLU A 313 -11.20 12.68 19.25
N THR A 314 -11.09 12.37 17.96
CA THR A 314 -10.35 11.23 17.42
C THR A 314 -9.32 11.74 16.42
N PRO A 315 -8.04 11.40 16.55
CA PRO A 315 -6.98 12.02 15.77
C PRO A 315 -6.79 11.40 14.37
N VAL A 316 -7.89 10.97 13.75
CA VAL A 316 -7.92 10.38 12.40
C VAL A 316 -7.45 11.39 11.37
N THR A 317 -6.60 10.95 10.44
CA THR A 317 -6.10 11.76 9.33
C THR A 317 -6.67 11.30 7.99
N HIS A 318 -6.93 10.01 7.80
CA HIS A 318 -7.52 9.49 6.57
C HIS A 318 -8.66 8.55 6.92
N LEU A 319 -9.84 8.80 6.36
CA LEU A 319 -11.05 8.07 6.68
C LEU A 319 -11.74 7.58 5.42
N TYR A 320 -12.01 6.28 5.36
CA TYR A 320 -12.69 5.64 4.23
C TYR A 320 -13.90 4.85 4.75
N PHE A 321 -15.09 5.22 4.30
CA PHE A 321 -16.32 4.46 4.53
C PHE A 321 -16.62 3.62 3.28
N GLY A 322 -16.24 2.35 3.32
CA GLY A 322 -16.46 1.38 2.23
C GLY A 322 -17.88 0.81 2.16
N ARG A 323 -18.77 1.28 3.02
CA ARG A 323 -20.21 0.99 3.10
C ARG A 323 -20.93 2.30 3.45
N SER A 324 -22.26 2.26 3.47
CA SER A 324 -23.07 3.42 3.87
C SER A 324 -22.70 3.93 5.26
N VAL A 325 -22.57 5.24 5.40
CA VAL A 325 -22.38 5.96 6.66
C VAL A 325 -23.58 6.86 6.89
N SER A 326 -24.07 7.00 8.13
CA SER A 326 -25.22 7.86 8.39
C SER A 326 -24.83 9.35 8.45
N LYS A 327 -25.79 10.24 8.16
CA LYS A 327 -25.63 11.70 8.31
C LYS A 327 -25.17 12.09 9.73
N GLY A 328 -25.67 11.40 10.76
CA GLY A 328 -25.27 11.64 12.15
C GLY A 328 -23.79 11.37 12.41
N ILE A 329 -23.21 10.32 11.81
CA ILE A 329 -21.79 10.03 11.91
C ILE A 329 -20.96 11.09 11.18
N LEU A 330 -21.37 11.51 9.98
CA LEU A 330 -20.70 12.60 9.25
C LEU A 330 -20.69 13.92 10.05
N GLY A 331 -21.82 14.25 10.70
CA GLY A 331 -21.90 15.40 11.60
C GLY A 331 -20.89 15.33 12.76
N ARG A 332 -20.69 14.14 13.34
CA ARG A 332 -19.67 13.94 14.39
C ARG A 332 -18.25 14.15 13.89
N LEU A 333 -17.93 13.79 12.64
CA LEU A 333 -16.60 14.01 12.07
C LEU A 333 -16.22 15.50 12.09
N SER A 334 -17.17 16.37 11.74
CA SER A 334 -16.94 17.82 11.73
C SER A 334 -16.55 18.37 13.11
N LEU A 335 -17.08 17.78 14.18
CA LEU A 335 -16.83 18.21 15.56
C LEU A 335 -15.59 17.56 16.18
N ASN A 336 -15.32 16.29 15.81
CA ASN A 336 -14.40 15.43 16.55
C ASN A 336 -13.18 14.97 15.75
N CYS A 337 -13.01 15.34 14.47
CA CYS A 337 -11.89 14.91 13.64
C CYS A 337 -11.08 16.09 13.06
N PRO A 338 -10.44 16.94 13.90
CA PRO A 338 -9.78 18.16 13.44
C PRO A 338 -8.54 17.93 12.56
N ARG A 339 -7.97 16.72 12.57
CA ARG A 339 -6.77 16.34 11.81
C ARG A 339 -7.06 15.71 10.44
N LEU A 340 -8.32 15.66 10.02
CA LEU A 340 -8.72 15.01 8.77
C LEU A 340 -8.02 15.65 7.55
N VAL A 341 -7.38 14.80 6.74
CA VAL A 341 -6.63 15.11 5.52
C VAL A 341 -7.34 14.55 4.29
N GLU A 342 -7.90 13.34 4.40
CA GLU A 342 -8.65 12.66 3.36
C GLU A 342 -9.94 12.05 3.93
N LEU A 343 -11.05 12.30 3.24
CA LEU A 343 -12.34 11.68 3.51
C LEU A 343 -12.89 11.03 2.24
N VAL A 344 -13.25 9.77 2.32
CA VAL A 344 -13.93 9.06 1.24
C VAL A 344 -15.18 8.38 1.79
N VAL A 345 -16.33 8.68 1.19
CA VAL A 345 -17.64 8.13 1.55
C VAL A 345 -18.23 7.44 0.32
N CYS A 346 -18.42 6.13 0.39
CA CYS A 346 -19.00 5.38 -0.73
C CYS A 346 -20.52 5.51 -0.82
N ALA A 347 -21.23 5.78 0.28
CA ALA A 347 -22.68 5.98 0.31
C ALA A 347 -23.13 6.67 1.61
N ASN A 348 -24.23 7.44 1.57
CA ASN A 348 -24.91 8.03 2.75
C ASN A 348 -26.44 7.84 2.75
N GLY A 349 -26.98 7.10 1.79
CA GLY A 349 -28.43 7.00 1.59
C GLY A 349 -29.01 8.27 0.97
N ILE A 350 -30.28 8.55 1.25
CA ILE A 350 -31.10 9.61 0.59
C ILE A 350 -31.15 10.94 1.35
N GLN A 351 -30.29 11.13 2.36
CA GLN A 351 -30.31 12.35 3.16
C GLN A 351 -29.31 13.35 2.56
N VAL A 352 -29.77 14.58 2.33
CA VAL A 352 -28.90 15.68 1.92
C VAL A 352 -27.90 16.02 3.05
N ILE A 353 -26.60 16.05 2.74
CA ILE A 353 -25.48 16.24 3.71
C ILE A 353 -24.77 17.60 3.61
N ASP A 354 -25.47 18.62 3.12
CA ASP A 354 -24.95 19.97 2.92
C ASP A 354 -24.24 20.54 4.16
N ASN A 355 -24.93 20.52 5.31
CA ASN A 355 -24.41 21.07 6.56
C ASN A 355 -23.19 20.29 7.04
N GLU A 356 -23.23 18.96 6.97
CA GLU A 356 -22.13 18.11 7.41
C GLU A 356 -20.87 18.39 6.58
N LEU A 357 -21.03 18.53 5.27
CA LEU A 357 -19.92 18.82 4.36
C LEU A 357 -19.34 20.22 4.61
N ILE A 358 -20.19 21.25 4.75
CA ILE A 358 -19.75 22.62 5.08
C ILE A 358 -19.02 22.63 6.43
N CYS A 359 -19.59 22.02 7.46
CA CYS A 359 -18.97 21.95 8.77
C CYS A 359 -17.62 21.21 8.73
N ILE A 360 -17.48 20.15 7.92
CA ILE A 360 -16.19 19.49 7.70
C ILE A 360 -15.17 20.47 7.10
N ALA A 361 -15.51 21.26 6.07
CA ALA A 361 -14.60 22.27 5.53
C ALA A 361 -14.24 23.38 6.54
N GLU A 362 -15.18 23.75 7.40
CA GLU A 362 -14.96 24.73 8.45
C GLU A 362 -14.02 24.23 9.55
N HIS A 363 -14.08 22.96 9.94
CA HIS A 363 -13.33 22.46 11.10
C HIS A 363 -12.07 21.67 10.71
N CYS A 364 -12.09 20.93 9.61
CA CYS A 364 -10.96 20.11 9.14
C CYS A 364 -10.01 20.92 8.24
N LYS A 365 -9.22 21.84 8.84
CA LYS A 365 -8.37 22.79 8.10
C LYS A 365 -7.23 22.17 7.26
N ASN A 366 -6.97 20.88 7.47
CA ASN A 366 -5.95 20.10 6.75
C ASN A 366 -6.54 19.22 5.65
N LEU A 367 -7.84 19.30 5.38
CA LEU A 367 -8.49 18.50 4.34
C LEU A 367 -7.92 18.85 2.95
N THR A 368 -7.45 17.84 2.25
CA THR A 368 -6.85 17.97 0.91
C THR A 368 -7.43 17.00 -0.11
N ALA A 369 -8.21 16.01 0.34
CA ALA A 369 -8.83 15.02 -0.52
C ALA A 369 -10.27 14.72 -0.04
N LEU A 370 -11.20 14.73 -0.99
CA LEU A 370 -12.59 14.32 -0.78
C LEU A 370 -13.04 13.38 -1.91
N GLY A 371 -13.64 12.25 -1.54
CA GLY A 371 -14.32 11.33 -2.43
C GLY A 371 -15.77 11.10 -1.98
N LEU A 372 -16.76 11.38 -2.82
CA LEU A 372 -18.18 11.10 -2.53
C LEU A 372 -18.81 10.30 -3.67
N SER A 373 -19.55 9.25 -3.29
CA SER A 373 -20.41 8.42 -4.15
C SER A 373 -21.70 8.11 -3.40
N GLU A 374 -22.81 7.86 -4.11
CA GLU A 374 -24.12 7.48 -3.53
C GLU A 374 -24.52 8.33 -2.29
N CYS A 375 -24.35 9.65 -2.40
CA CYS A 375 -24.69 10.67 -1.40
C CYS A 375 -25.57 11.74 -2.07
N GLU A 376 -26.13 12.67 -1.30
CA GLU A 376 -26.88 13.80 -1.84
C GLU A 376 -26.34 15.13 -1.29
N VAL A 377 -25.90 16.03 -2.18
CA VAL A 377 -25.39 17.37 -1.83
C VAL A 377 -25.95 18.40 -2.82
N SER A 378 -26.52 19.50 -2.33
CA SER A 378 -26.95 20.59 -3.23
C SER A 378 -25.75 21.22 -3.94
N CYS A 379 -25.93 21.64 -5.19
CA CYS A 379 -24.89 22.33 -5.96
C CYS A 379 -24.36 23.55 -5.21
N THR A 380 -25.24 24.34 -4.58
CA THR A 380 -24.84 25.51 -3.78
C THR A 380 -23.97 25.12 -2.59
N ALA A 381 -24.34 24.10 -1.82
CA ALA A 381 -23.55 23.66 -0.67
C ALA A 381 -22.20 23.07 -1.09
N PHE A 382 -22.15 22.34 -2.20
CA PHE A 382 -20.90 21.82 -2.74
C PHE A 382 -19.96 22.94 -3.19
N ILE A 383 -20.47 23.96 -3.88
CA ILE A 383 -19.68 25.15 -4.25
C ILE A 383 -19.14 25.85 -3.01
N GLU A 384 -19.96 26.01 -1.96
CA GLU A 384 -19.54 26.60 -0.70
C GLU A 384 -18.43 25.77 -0.02
N PHE A 385 -18.58 24.45 0.03
CA PHE A 385 -17.53 23.54 0.52
C PHE A 385 -16.20 23.74 -0.24
N VAL A 386 -16.24 23.76 -1.57
CA VAL A 386 -15.04 23.97 -2.40
C VAL A 386 -14.46 25.37 -2.18
N ARG A 387 -15.30 26.40 -2.00
CA ARG A 387 -14.85 27.76 -1.69
C ARG A 387 -14.10 27.82 -0.37
N LEU A 388 -14.58 27.12 0.66
CA LEU A 388 -13.95 27.06 1.99
C LEU A 388 -12.60 26.32 1.97
N CYS A 389 -12.50 25.21 1.22
CA CYS A 389 -11.25 24.44 1.10
C CYS A 389 -10.24 25.08 0.13
N GLY A 390 -10.74 25.59 -1.00
CA GLY A 390 -9.98 26.23 -2.07
C GLY A 390 -8.92 25.33 -2.71
N ARG A 391 -7.80 25.95 -3.11
CA ARG A 391 -6.70 25.29 -3.85
C ARG A 391 -5.97 24.19 -3.07
N LYS A 392 -6.20 24.07 -1.76
CA LYS A 392 -5.61 23.00 -0.94
C LYS A 392 -6.20 21.63 -1.26
N LEU A 393 -7.42 21.60 -1.81
CA LEU A 393 -8.08 20.38 -2.22
C LEU A 393 -7.40 19.83 -3.49
N THR A 394 -6.43 18.94 -3.29
CA THR A 394 -5.61 18.35 -4.36
C THR A 394 -6.33 17.21 -5.09
N HIS A 395 -7.21 16.50 -4.39
CA HIS A 395 -8.01 15.41 -4.95
C HIS A 395 -9.48 15.65 -4.64
N LEU A 396 -10.32 15.61 -5.68
CA LEU A 396 -11.76 15.79 -5.56
C LEU A 396 -12.44 14.89 -6.58
N SER A 397 -13.01 13.78 -6.10
CA SER A 397 -13.70 12.77 -6.90
C SER A 397 -15.14 12.70 -6.42
N ILE A 398 -16.07 13.15 -7.24
CA ILE A 398 -17.48 13.27 -6.89
C ILE A 398 -18.26 12.69 -8.05
N MET A 399 -19.07 11.68 -7.80
CA MET A 399 -19.94 11.16 -8.84
C MET A 399 -21.03 12.17 -9.20
N GLU A 400 -21.38 12.26 -10.48
CA GLU A 400 -22.37 13.23 -10.98
C GLU A 400 -23.72 13.14 -10.27
N ASP A 401 -24.15 11.92 -9.92
CA ASP A 401 -25.40 11.64 -9.21
C ASP A 401 -25.41 12.12 -7.75
N VAL A 402 -24.27 12.55 -7.20
CA VAL A 402 -24.19 13.14 -5.87
C VAL A 402 -24.74 14.58 -5.84
N LEU A 403 -24.69 15.28 -6.97
CA LEU A 403 -24.96 16.71 -7.05
C LEU A 403 -26.45 16.96 -7.37
N ILE A 404 -27.14 17.64 -6.46
CA ILE A 404 -28.54 18.03 -6.64
C ILE A 404 -28.60 19.49 -7.13
N PRO A 405 -29.07 19.75 -8.35
CA PRO A 405 -29.28 21.12 -8.82
C PRO A 405 -30.34 21.83 -7.97
N ASP A 406 -30.15 23.12 -7.77
CA ASP A 406 -31.04 23.98 -7.00
C ASP A 406 -31.37 25.27 -7.78
N ASP A 407 -32.16 26.16 -7.19
CA ASP A 407 -32.59 27.42 -7.84
C ASP A 407 -31.41 28.37 -8.19
N VAL A 408 -30.22 28.12 -7.66
CA VAL A 408 -29.03 28.98 -7.80
C VAL A 408 -28.02 28.41 -8.78
N CYS A 409 -27.86 27.09 -8.84
CA CYS A 409 -26.84 26.45 -9.65
C CYS A 409 -27.33 25.16 -10.32
N SER A 410 -27.22 25.13 -11.65
CA SER A 410 -27.44 23.93 -12.46
C SER A 410 -26.19 23.05 -12.54
N LEU A 411 -26.37 21.78 -12.92
CA LEU A 411 -25.26 20.85 -13.17
C LEU A 411 -24.32 21.33 -14.29
N ASP A 412 -24.85 22.06 -15.28
CA ASP A 412 -24.05 22.61 -16.38
C ASP A 412 -23.13 23.74 -15.91
N GLU A 413 -23.43 24.41 -14.79
CA GLU A 413 -22.66 25.56 -14.30
C GLU A 413 -21.65 25.18 -13.22
N ILE A 414 -21.92 24.12 -12.45
CA ILE A 414 -21.14 23.76 -11.26
C ILE A 414 -19.65 23.56 -11.56
N HIS A 415 -19.32 22.93 -12.68
CA HIS A 415 -17.94 22.64 -13.07
C HIS A 415 -17.11 23.92 -13.22
N THR A 416 -17.72 25.01 -13.69
CA THR A 416 -17.05 26.30 -13.87
C THR A 416 -16.73 26.95 -12.53
N GLU A 417 -17.70 27.01 -11.61
CA GLU A 417 -17.49 27.60 -10.29
C GLU A 417 -16.52 26.78 -9.43
N VAL A 418 -16.64 25.45 -9.45
CA VAL A 418 -15.70 24.55 -8.74
C VAL A 418 -14.29 24.71 -9.30
N SER A 419 -14.12 24.70 -10.64
CA SER A 419 -12.80 24.89 -11.28
C SER A 419 -12.14 26.20 -10.89
N LYS A 420 -12.91 27.28 -10.80
CA LYS A 420 -12.45 28.62 -10.39
C LYS A 420 -11.86 28.61 -8.97
N TYR A 421 -12.54 27.98 -8.00
CA TYR A 421 -12.03 27.89 -6.63
C TYR A 421 -10.84 26.94 -6.49
N LEU A 422 -10.82 25.83 -7.24
CA LEU A 422 -9.71 24.87 -7.25
C LEU A 422 -8.46 25.39 -7.97
N GLY A 423 -8.62 26.30 -8.94
CA GLY A 423 -7.52 26.78 -9.78
C GLY A 423 -7.05 25.76 -10.83
N ARG A 424 -7.88 24.76 -11.15
CA ARG A 424 -7.68 23.76 -12.19
C ARG A 424 -9.02 23.34 -12.77
N ILE A 425 -9.01 22.80 -13.99
CA ILE A 425 -10.21 22.23 -14.59
C ILE A 425 -10.66 21.03 -13.76
N TRP A 426 -11.95 20.98 -13.45
CA TRP A 426 -12.59 19.90 -12.72
C TRP A 426 -13.96 19.59 -13.32
N PHE A 427 -14.31 18.31 -13.32
CA PHE A 427 -15.61 17.79 -13.70
C PHE A 427 -16.00 16.67 -12.71
N PRO A 428 -17.29 16.44 -12.47
CA PRO A 428 -17.73 15.26 -11.74
C PRO A 428 -17.37 13.98 -12.52
N ASP A 429 -17.20 12.89 -11.78
CA ASP A 429 -17.00 11.55 -12.34
C ASP A 429 -18.33 11.01 -12.86
N VAL A 430 -18.32 10.48 -14.08
CA VAL A 430 -19.53 9.95 -14.75
C VAL A 430 -19.36 8.46 -14.98
N MET A 431 -20.39 7.68 -14.66
CA MET A 431 -20.42 6.25 -15.03
C MET A 431 -20.79 6.10 -16.51
N PRO A 432 -20.12 5.22 -17.27
CA PRO A 432 -20.58 4.85 -18.60
C PRO A 432 -22.00 4.30 -18.55
N VAL A 433 -22.85 4.78 -19.45
CA VAL A 433 -24.25 4.32 -19.59
C VAL A 433 -24.39 3.09 -20.50
N TRP A 434 -23.30 2.36 -20.74
CA TRP A 434 -23.23 1.20 -21.66
C TRP A 434 -22.46 0.01 -21.08
#